data_AF-A0AAJ1Q7T2-F1
#
_entry.id   AF-A0AAJ1Q7T2-F1
#
_cell.length_a   1.000
_cell.length_b   1.000
_cell.length_c   1.000
_cell.angle_alpha   90.00
_cell.angle_beta   90.00
_cell.angle_gamma   90.00
#
_symmetry.space_group_name_H-M   'P 1'
#
loop_
_entity.id
_entity.type
_entity.pdbx_description
1 polymer ?
#
loop_
_entity_poly.entity_id
_entity_poly.type
_entity_poly.pdbx_seq_one_letter_code
_entity_poly.pdbx_strand_id
1 'polypeptide(L)'
;LSQVAERCREHGMMANIEIKPTTGTGPLTGKMVALAARELWAGMTPPLLSSFEIDALEAAQQAAPELPRGLLLDEWRDDWRELTAR
;
A
#
# COMPACT_ATOMS: atom_id res chain seq x y z
N LEU A 1 2.71 11.07 -5.44
CA LEU A 1 1.83 10.02 -6.01
C LEU A 1 1.09 10.47 -7.26
N SER A 2 0.46 11.66 -7.29
CA SER A 2 -0.37 12.12 -8.42
C SER A 2 0.30 12.03 -9.80
N GLN A 3 1.52 12.55 -9.96
CA GLN A 3 2.25 12.49 -11.23
C GLN A 3 2.55 11.05 -11.69
N VAL A 4 2.77 10.13 -10.75
CA VAL A 4 2.99 8.71 -11.05
C VAL A 4 1.68 8.04 -11.45
N ALA A 5 0.57 8.37 -10.78
CA ALA A 5 -0.76 7.89 -11.15
C ALA A 5 -1.12 8.26 -12.59
N GLU A 6 -0.86 9.51 -12.97
CA GLU A 6 -1.11 9.98 -14.33
C GLU A 6 -0.24 9.26 -15.36
N ARG A 7 1.06 9.07 -15.06
CA ARG A 7 1.94 8.29 -15.92
C ARG A 7 1.47 6.84 -16.07
N CYS A 8 1.00 6.21 -15.00
CA CYS A 8 0.42 4.87 -15.06
C CYS A 8 -0.83 4.84 -15.95
N ARG A 9 -1.68 5.86 -15.88
CA ARG A 9 -2.88 6.02 -16.74
C ARG A 9 -2.49 6.17 -18.21
N GLU A 10 -1.57 7.10 -18.52
CA GLU A 10 -1.08 7.37 -19.88
C GLU A 10 -0.52 6.13 -20.56
N HIS A 11 0.17 5.27 -19.81
CA HIS A 11 0.85 4.08 -20.35
C HIS A 11 0.15 2.76 -20.09
N GLY A 12 -1.04 2.75 -19.47
CA GLY A 12 -1.75 1.52 -19.11
C GLY A 12 -0.97 0.61 -18.16
N MET A 13 -0.13 1.18 -17.29
CA MET A 13 0.67 0.44 -16.32
C MET A 13 -0.08 0.24 -15.00
N MET A 14 0.04 -0.97 -14.45
CA MET A 14 -0.33 -1.25 -13.07
C MET A 14 0.80 -0.83 -12.11
N ALA A 15 0.47 -0.58 -10.85
CA ALA A 15 1.46 -0.14 -9.86
C ALA A 15 1.45 -1.02 -8.61
N ASN A 16 2.65 -1.34 -8.13
CA ASN A 16 2.91 -1.77 -6.77
C ASN A 16 3.53 -0.60 -6.01
N ILE A 17 2.79 -0.02 -5.07
CA ILE A 17 3.21 1.12 -4.26
C ILE A 17 3.79 0.57 -2.97
N GLU A 18 5.12 0.55 -2.87
CA GLU A 18 5.81 0.24 -1.63
C GLU A 18 5.73 1.43 -0.66
N ILE A 19 5.05 1.24 0.47
CA ILE A 19 4.98 2.20 1.57
C ILE A 19 6.30 2.09 2.35
N LYS A 20 7.16 3.09 2.17
CA LYS A 20 8.39 3.32 2.96
C LYS A 20 8.23 4.54 3.86
N PRO A 21 7.69 4.40 5.07
CA PRO A 21 7.54 5.51 5.98
C PRO A 21 8.90 5.99 6.51
N THR A 22 8.94 7.24 6.95
CA THR A 22 10.00 7.68 7.86
C THR A 22 9.84 6.91 9.17
N THR A 23 10.94 6.49 9.80
CA THR A 23 10.88 5.75 11.08
C THR A 23 9.96 6.43 12.09
N GLY A 24 8.99 5.68 12.62
CA GLY A 24 7.99 6.17 13.56
C GLY A 24 6.75 6.81 12.94
N THR A 25 6.65 6.91 11.60
CA THR A 25 5.47 7.46 10.91
C THR A 25 4.62 6.41 10.21
N GLY A 26 4.87 5.11 10.43
CA GLY A 26 4.21 3.99 9.76
C GLY A 26 2.70 4.14 9.60
N PRO A 27 1.92 4.26 10.70
CA PRO A 27 0.46 4.42 10.62
C PRO A 27 0.01 5.64 9.83
N LEU A 28 0.66 6.79 10.03
CA LEU A 28 0.30 8.04 9.33
C LEU A 28 0.58 7.91 7.83
N THR A 29 1.76 7.42 7.46
CA THR A 29 2.14 7.25 6.06
C THR A 29 1.25 6.22 5.38
N GLY A 30 0.98 5.07 6.01
CA GLY A 30 0.11 4.02 5.48
C GLY A 30 -1.30 4.53 5.18
N LYS A 31 -1.91 5.23 6.14
CA LYS A 31 -3.22 5.88 5.95
C LYS A 31 -3.21 6.87 4.80
N MET A 32 -2.23 7.79 4.76
CA MET A 32 -2.18 8.84 3.74
C MET A 32 -1.93 8.28 2.34
N VAL A 33 -1.07 7.26 2.21
CA VAL A 33 -0.83 6.59 0.93
C VAL A 33 -2.07 5.85 0.45
N ALA A 34 -2.78 5.14 1.32
CA ALA A 34 -4.00 4.41 0.96
C ALA A 34 -5.11 5.36 0.49
N LEU A 35 -5.36 6.46 1.21
CA LEU A 35 -6.35 7.47 0.81
C LEU A 35 -5.99 8.11 -0.54
N ALA A 36 -4.71 8.46 -0.74
CA ALA A 36 -4.25 9.03 -2.00
C ALA A 36 -4.34 8.01 -3.15
N ALA A 37 -4.00 6.74 -2.92
CA ALA A 37 -4.11 5.68 -3.92
C ALA A 37 -5.57 5.48 -4.34
N ARG A 38 -6.51 5.43 -3.39
CA ARG A 38 -7.94 5.31 -3.66
C ARG A 38 -8.46 6.43 -4.57
N GLU A 39 -8.05 7.67 -4.30
CA GLU A 39 -8.46 8.83 -5.09
C GLU A 39 -7.80 8.84 -6.48
N LEU A 40 -6.47 8.70 -6.53
CA LEU A 40 -5.69 8.91 -7.74
C LEU A 40 -5.83 7.78 -8.78
N TRP A 41 -6.06 6.54 -8.31
CA TRP A 41 -6.31 5.37 -9.16
C TRP A 41 -7.81 5.09 -9.42
N ALA A 42 -8.70 6.01 -9.07
CA ALA A 42 -10.12 5.88 -9.41
C ALA A 42 -10.30 5.66 -10.93
N GLY A 43 -11.08 4.66 -11.30
CA GLY A 43 -11.30 4.27 -12.70
C GLY A 43 -10.15 3.49 -13.36
N MET A 44 -9.11 3.12 -12.60
CA MET A 44 -8.01 2.26 -13.05
C MET A 44 -8.03 0.93 -12.28
N THR A 45 -7.16 0.00 -12.66
CA THR A 45 -6.90 -1.19 -11.83
C THR A 45 -6.32 -0.73 -10.48
N PRO A 46 -6.89 -1.13 -9.32
CA PRO A 46 -6.38 -0.74 -8.02
C PRO A 46 -4.89 -1.09 -7.86
N PRO A 47 -4.06 -0.18 -7.34
CA PRO A 47 -2.66 -0.47 -7.09
C PRO A 47 -2.52 -1.44 -5.91
N LEU A 48 -1.49 -2.30 -5.95
CA LEU A 48 -1.09 -3.10 -4.79
C LEU A 48 -0.33 -2.21 -3.82
N LEU A 49 -0.75 -2.16 -2.56
CA LEU A 49 -0.02 -1.47 -1.49
C LEU A 49 0.87 -2.49 -0.77
N SER A 50 2.18 -2.29 -0.75
CA SER A 50 3.11 -3.22 -0.09
C SER A 50 3.97 -2.52 0.96
N SER A 51 4.44 -3.24 1.98
CA SER A 51 5.38 -2.69 2.97
C SER A 51 6.04 -3.79 3.79
N PHE A 52 7.22 -3.49 4.35
CA PHE A 52 7.83 -4.27 5.43
C PHE A 52 7.26 -3.88 6.81
N GLU A 53 6.61 -2.72 6.93
CA GLU A 53 6.01 -2.26 8.19
C GLU A 53 4.54 -2.67 8.30
N ILE A 54 4.25 -3.60 9.21
CA ILE A 54 2.89 -4.11 9.46
C ILE A 54 1.95 -2.97 9.86
N ASP A 55 2.38 -2.07 10.75
CA ASP A 55 1.56 -0.94 11.22
C ASP A 55 1.13 0.01 10.09
N ALA A 56 1.95 0.14 9.04
CA ALA A 56 1.59 0.90 7.84
C ALA A 56 0.52 0.17 7.01
N LEU A 57 0.62 -1.16 6.90
CA LEU A 57 -0.37 -1.99 6.19
C LEU A 57 -1.71 -2.08 6.94
N GLU A 58 -1.69 -2.13 8.27
CA GLU A 58 -2.89 -2.07 9.11
C GLU A 58 -3.61 -0.73 8.94
N ALA A 59 -2.86 0.39 9.01
CA ALA A 59 -3.44 1.71 8.80
C ALA A 59 -3.96 1.92 7.36
N ALA A 60 -3.29 1.34 6.37
CA ALA A 60 -3.75 1.33 4.98
C ALA A 60 -5.09 0.58 4.84
N GLN A 61 -5.22 -0.60 5.46
CA GLN A 61 -6.46 -1.38 5.46
C GLN A 61 -7.62 -0.64 6.11
N GLN A 62 -7.39 -0.02 7.26
CA GLN A 62 -8.43 0.73 7.96
C GLN A 62 -8.91 1.92 7.12
N ALA A 63 -8.02 2.54 6.34
CA ALA A 63 -8.33 3.72 5.54
C ALA A 63 -9.01 3.39 4.20
N ALA A 64 -8.63 2.29 3.56
CA ALA A 64 -9.13 1.84 2.25
C ALA A 64 -9.11 0.29 2.16
N PRO A 65 -10.04 -0.41 2.84
CA PRO A 65 -10.04 -1.87 2.93
C PRO A 65 -10.24 -2.58 1.58
N GLU A 66 -10.74 -1.87 0.58
CA GLU A 66 -10.92 -2.34 -0.79
C GLU A 66 -9.63 -2.40 -1.60
N LEU A 67 -8.56 -1.72 -1.18
CA LEU A 67 -7.28 -1.76 -1.87
C LEU A 67 -6.49 -3.03 -1.48
N PRO A 68 -5.92 -3.77 -2.46
CA PRO A 68 -5.12 -4.95 -2.16
C PRO A 68 -3.84 -4.57 -1.43
N ARG A 69 -3.42 -5.42 -0.49
CA ARG A 69 -2.22 -5.24 0.33
C ARG A 69 -1.26 -6.43 0.18
N GLY A 70 0.03 -6.18 0.28
CA GLY A 70 1.09 -7.20 0.29
C GLY A 70 2.06 -6.99 1.45
N LEU A 71 2.27 -8.04 2.25
CA LEU A 71 3.31 -8.05 3.28
C LEU A 71 4.66 -8.38 2.65
N LEU A 72 5.63 -7.47 2.75
CA LEU A 72 7.01 -7.73 2.35
C LEU A 72 7.77 -8.34 3.53
N LEU A 73 8.59 -9.34 3.23
CA LEU A 73 9.46 -10.01 4.18
C LEU A 73 10.86 -10.09 3.56
N ASP A 74 11.86 -9.60 4.29
CA ASP A 74 13.27 -9.72 3.89
C ASP A 74 13.83 -11.08 4.35
N GLU A 75 13.40 -11.51 5.53
CA GLU A 75 13.64 -12.84 6.08
C GLU A 75 12.32 -13.59 6.27
N TRP A 76 12.35 -14.90 6.05
CA TRP A 76 11.18 -15.74 6.26
C TRP A 76 10.74 -15.73 7.72
N ARG A 77 9.42 -15.67 7.94
CA ARG A 77 8.81 -15.76 9.26
C ARG A 77 7.72 -16.83 9.26
N ASP A 78 7.74 -17.72 10.24
CA ASP A 78 6.76 -18.81 10.31
C ASP A 78 5.35 -18.33 10.69
N ASP A 79 5.23 -17.15 11.30
CA ASP A 79 3.96 -16.49 11.63
C ASP A 79 3.37 -15.68 10.45
N TRP A 80 3.86 -15.89 9.22
CA TRP A 80 3.43 -15.11 8.05
C TRP A 80 1.92 -15.12 7.84
N ARG A 81 1.25 -16.24 8.13
CA ARG A 81 -0.18 -16.40 7.90
C ARG A 81 -0.98 -15.47 8.80
N GLU A 82 -0.63 -15.42 10.08
CA GLU A 82 -1.24 -14.55 11.07
C GLU A 82 -0.98 -13.08 10.74
N LEU A 83 0.23 -12.74 10.29
CA LEU A 83 0.57 -11.36 9.89
C LEU A 83 -0.25 -10.88 8.69
N THR A 84 -0.53 -11.75 7.72
CA THR A 84 -1.37 -11.39 6.55
C THR A 84 -2.85 -11.20 6.87
N ALA A 85 -3.30 -11.62 8.06
CA ALA A 85 -4.66 -11.41 8.54
C ALA A 85 -4.85 -10.10 9.30
N ARG A 86 -3.75 -9.37 9.57
CA ARG A 86 -3.76 -8.09 10.28
C ARG A 86 -4.13 -6.90 9.41
#